data_AF-A0AAN7DTJ8-F1
#
_entry.id   AF-A0AAN7DTJ8-F1
#
_cell.length_a   1.000
_cell.length_b   1.000
_cell.length_c   1.000
_cell.angle_alpha   90.00
_cell.angle_beta   90.00
_cell.angle_gamma   90.00
#
_symmetry.space_group_name_H-M   'P 1'
#
loop_
_entity.id
_entity.type
_entity.pdbx_description
1 polymer ?
#
loop_
_entity_poly.entity_id
_entity_poly.type
_entity_poly.pdbx_seq_one_letter_code
_entity_poly.pdbx_strand_id
1 'polypeptide(L)'
;MEMVMIHGLRIKDGKATYVSRYVRTSRIKQEEYFGGAKFMKIGDLKGLFGLLMVHMQILRTKLKVLDATYGNGTANTAMVYHHGKLLALSEADKPYAVKVLEDGDLQTLGMLDYDKRLSHSFTAHPKVDPFTGEMFTFGYSHTPPYITYRVISKDGFMHDPVPITISDPIMMHDFAITENYAIFMDLPLYFRPKEMVKGNKLIFTFDATKKARFGVLPRYAKDELQIRWFELPNCFIFHNANAWEEEDEVVLITCRLQNPDLDMVNGLVKEKLENFTNELYEMRFNMKTGLASQKKLSASAVDFPRVNESYTGRRQRYVYGTILDSIAKVTGIIKFDLHAEPDTGKTKLEVGGNVLGIYDLGPGRFGSEAVFVPRVPGITSEEDDGYLIFFAHDENTGKSSVNVIDAKTMSLDPVAVVEMPRRVPFGFHAFFVTEEQLKSKETVIA
;
A
#
# COMPACT_ATOMS: atom_id res chain seq x y z
N MET A 1 -20.23 -6.25 10.54
CA MET A 1 -19.84 -4.85 10.36
C MET A 1 -18.34 -4.89 10.08
N GLU A 2 -17.91 -4.61 8.86
CA GLU A 2 -16.47 -4.51 8.52
C GLU A 2 -16.01 -3.15 9.01
N MET A 3 -15.60 -3.10 10.27
CA MET A 3 -15.16 -1.87 10.92
C MET A 3 -13.63 -1.85 10.94
N VAL A 4 -13.08 -0.71 10.58
CA VAL A 4 -11.64 -0.55 10.37
C VAL A 4 -10.97 -0.15 11.66
N MET A 5 -10.04 -0.97 12.11
CA MET A 5 -9.34 -0.80 13.37
C MET A 5 -7.84 -0.60 13.12
N ILE A 6 -7.27 0.42 13.75
CA ILE A 6 -5.82 0.56 13.87
C ILE A 6 -5.39 -0.24 15.10
N HIS A 7 -4.37 -1.07 14.92
CA HIS A 7 -3.67 -1.77 16.01
C HIS A 7 -2.31 -1.11 16.22
N GLY A 8 -2.14 -0.45 17.36
CA GLY A 8 -0.90 0.26 17.71
C GLY A 8 -0.11 -0.50 18.76
N LEU A 9 1.20 -0.62 18.56
CA LEU A 9 2.14 -1.06 19.59
C LEU A 9 3.18 0.03 19.82
N ARG A 10 3.13 0.69 20.97
CA ARG A 10 4.18 1.62 21.39
C ARG A 10 5.29 0.84 22.08
N ILE A 11 6.53 1.00 21.63
CA ILE A 11 7.72 0.44 22.27
C ILE A 11 8.56 1.60 22.80
N LYS A 12 8.81 1.61 24.12
CA LYS A 12 9.61 2.65 24.79
C LYS A 12 10.25 2.09 26.05
N ASP A 13 11.54 2.36 26.25
CA ASP A 13 12.31 1.96 27.43
C ASP A 13 12.18 0.46 27.77
N GLY A 14 12.22 -0.38 26.73
CA GLY A 14 12.07 -1.84 26.86
C GLY A 14 10.65 -2.32 27.21
N LYS A 15 9.66 -1.43 27.24
CA LYS A 15 8.25 -1.76 27.51
C LYS A 15 7.40 -1.58 26.26
N ALA A 16 6.36 -2.40 26.16
CA ALA A 16 5.39 -2.35 25.08
C ALA A 16 3.99 -2.00 25.62
N THR A 17 3.26 -1.15 24.91
CA THR A 17 1.86 -0.80 25.21
C THR A 17 1.02 -0.96 23.96
N TYR A 18 -0.03 -1.77 24.05
CA TYR A 18 -0.90 -2.11 22.93
C TYR A 18 -2.21 -1.34 23.01
N VAL A 19 -2.68 -0.83 21.87
CA VAL A 19 -3.98 -0.17 21.72
C VAL A 19 -4.67 -0.65 20.45
N SER A 20 -6.00 -0.63 20.46
CA SER A 20 -6.78 -0.78 19.25
C SER A 20 -7.98 0.18 19.23
N ARG A 21 -8.15 0.88 18.12
CA ARG A 21 -9.18 1.92 17.96
C ARG A 21 -9.76 1.89 16.56
N TYR A 22 -11.07 2.08 16.45
CA TYR A 22 -11.69 2.32 15.15
C TYR A 22 -11.26 3.69 14.61
N VAL A 23 -11.00 3.76 13.31
CA VAL A 23 -10.96 5.06 12.62
C VAL A 23 -12.40 5.57 12.55
N ARG A 24 -12.70 6.67 13.23
CA ARG A 24 -14.06 7.23 13.34
C ARG A 24 -14.47 7.97 12.06
N THR A 25 -14.56 7.24 10.94
CA THR A 25 -14.96 7.76 9.62
C THR A 25 -16.40 8.28 9.60
N SER A 26 -16.73 9.09 8.59
CA SER A 26 -18.12 9.49 8.31
C SER A 26 -19.03 8.27 8.17
N ARG A 27 -18.54 7.24 7.47
CA ARG A 27 -19.23 5.95 7.29
C ARG A 27 -19.58 5.29 8.61
N ILE A 28 -18.60 5.04 9.50
CA ILE A 28 -18.86 4.31 10.75
C ILE A 28 -19.79 5.09 11.68
N LYS A 29 -19.64 6.42 11.74
CA LYS A 29 -20.53 7.29 12.54
C LYS A 29 -21.99 7.17 12.10
N GLN A 30 -22.22 7.13 10.78
CA GLN A 30 -23.55 6.95 10.22
C GLN A 30 -24.08 5.52 10.44
N GLU A 31 -23.26 4.49 10.25
CA GLU A 31 -23.68 3.10 10.50
C GLU A 31 -24.00 2.84 11.99
N GLU A 32 -23.26 3.44 12.92
CA GLU A 32 -23.57 3.43 14.35
C GLU A 32 -24.90 4.13 14.64
N TYR A 33 -25.14 5.31 14.06
CA TYR A 33 -26.41 6.03 14.21
C TYR A 33 -27.61 5.17 13.75
N PHE A 34 -27.47 4.42 12.66
CA PHE A 34 -28.51 3.54 12.16
C PHE A 34 -28.52 2.13 12.76
N GLY A 35 -27.61 1.81 13.69
CA GLY A 35 -27.50 0.49 14.32
C GLY A 35 -27.08 -0.65 13.38
N GLY A 36 -26.43 -0.37 12.25
CA GLY A 36 -26.00 -1.40 11.32
C GLY A 36 -25.48 -0.88 9.97
N ALA A 37 -24.97 -1.80 9.15
CA ALA A 37 -24.38 -1.48 7.86
C ALA A 37 -25.38 -0.81 6.90
N LYS A 38 -24.98 0.30 6.28
CA LYS A 38 -25.80 1.07 5.32
C LYS A 38 -25.08 1.38 4.02
N PHE A 39 -23.75 1.36 4.01
CA PHE A 39 -22.97 1.62 2.82
C PHE A 39 -22.68 0.33 2.06
N MET A 40 -22.65 0.43 0.73
CA MET A 40 -22.22 -0.68 -0.13
C MET A 40 -20.77 -1.10 0.16
N LYS A 41 -20.46 -2.37 -0.08
CA LYS A 41 -19.11 -2.94 -0.03
C LYS A 41 -18.62 -3.26 -1.44
N ILE A 42 -17.30 -3.31 -1.63
CA ILE A 42 -16.71 -3.77 -2.90
C ILE A 42 -17.21 -5.18 -3.24
N GLY A 43 -17.32 -6.06 -2.24
CA GLY A 43 -17.81 -7.41 -2.46
C GLY A 43 -19.26 -7.52 -2.90
N ASP A 44 -20.07 -6.47 -2.65
CA ASP A 44 -21.45 -6.40 -3.14
C ASP A 44 -21.51 -6.14 -4.65
N LEU A 45 -20.46 -5.60 -5.27
CA LEU A 45 -20.43 -5.11 -6.66
C LEU A 45 -20.25 -6.23 -7.69
N LYS A 46 -21.17 -7.20 -7.66
CA LYS A 46 -21.22 -8.34 -8.57
C LYS A 46 -22.65 -8.63 -9.03
N GLY A 47 -22.82 -8.84 -10.33
CA GLY A 47 -24.10 -9.22 -10.92
C GLY A 47 -25.23 -8.19 -10.73
N LEU A 48 -26.47 -8.68 -10.84
CA LEU A 48 -27.68 -7.86 -10.67
C LEU A 48 -27.84 -7.33 -9.24
N PHE A 49 -27.39 -8.10 -8.23
CA PHE A 49 -27.41 -7.66 -6.84
C PHE A 49 -26.49 -6.45 -6.64
N GLY A 50 -25.28 -6.46 -7.21
CA GLY A 50 -24.39 -5.29 -7.18
C GLY A 50 -25.01 -4.06 -7.84
N LEU A 51 -25.70 -4.22 -8.97
CA LEU A 51 -26.43 -3.11 -9.60
C LEU A 51 -27.52 -2.54 -8.66
N LEU A 52 -28.28 -3.41 -8.00
CA LEU A 52 -29.27 -3.00 -7.01
C LEU A 52 -28.62 -2.21 -5.86
N MET A 53 -27.49 -2.70 -5.33
CA MET A 53 -26.77 -2.04 -4.24
C MET A 53 -26.24 -0.66 -4.63
N VAL A 54 -25.73 -0.50 -5.85
CA VAL A 54 -25.32 0.81 -6.41
C VAL A 54 -26.52 1.77 -6.46
N HIS A 55 -27.66 1.33 -7.00
CA HIS A 55 -28.86 2.17 -7.07
C HIS A 55 -29.41 2.53 -5.69
N MET A 56 -29.39 1.58 -4.75
CA MET A 56 -29.77 1.81 -3.36
C MET A 56 -28.87 2.85 -2.68
N GLN A 57 -27.55 2.78 -2.90
CA GLN A 57 -26.61 3.78 -2.39
C GLN A 57 -26.92 5.18 -2.97
N ILE A 58 -27.10 5.28 -4.29
CA ILE A 58 -27.43 6.55 -4.96
C ILE A 58 -28.75 7.12 -4.41
N LEU A 59 -29.78 6.28 -4.25
CA LEU A 59 -31.08 6.69 -3.73
C LEU A 59 -30.96 7.19 -2.28
N ARG A 60 -30.24 6.46 -1.41
CA ARG A 60 -29.99 6.86 -0.02
C ARG A 60 -29.27 8.21 0.06
N THR A 61 -28.27 8.45 -0.78
CA THR A 61 -27.58 9.74 -0.83
C THR A 61 -28.49 10.85 -1.34
N LYS A 62 -29.23 10.64 -2.43
CA LYS A 62 -30.15 11.66 -2.99
C LYS A 62 -31.28 12.04 -2.03
N LEU A 63 -31.81 11.05 -1.29
CA LEU A 63 -32.83 11.26 -0.26
C LEU A 63 -32.25 11.78 1.07
N LYS A 64 -30.93 12.06 1.14
CA LYS A 64 -30.23 12.52 2.34
C LYS A 64 -30.37 11.57 3.54
N VAL A 65 -30.62 10.28 3.28
CA VAL A 65 -30.56 9.22 4.30
C VAL A 65 -29.10 8.94 4.67
N LEU A 66 -28.21 8.99 3.68
CA LEU A 66 -26.76 8.95 3.89
C LEU A 66 -26.13 10.25 3.45
N ASP A 67 -25.22 10.77 4.27
CA ASP A 67 -24.40 11.93 3.95
C ASP A 67 -23.09 11.48 3.30
N ALA A 68 -22.91 11.84 2.04
CA ALA A 68 -21.69 11.56 1.28
C ALA A 68 -20.74 12.76 1.21
N THR A 69 -21.09 13.91 1.81
CA THR A 69 -20.28 15.15 1.73
C THR A 69 -18.93 15.03 2.43
N TYR A 70 -18.84 14.16 3.45
CA TYR A 70 -17.62 13.84 4.19
C TYR A 70 -17.02 12.48 3.82
N GLY A 71 -17.21 12.05 2.56
CA GLY A 71 -16.72 10.77 2.08
C GLY A 71 -17.51 9.57 2.63
N ASN A 72 -17.23 8.40 2.08
CA ASN A 72 -17.86 7.13 2.46
C ASN A 72 -16.82 5.98 2.59
N GLY A 73 -15.55 6.34 2.62
CA GLY A 73 -14.43 5.43 2.73
C GLY A 73 -14.28 4.81 4.11
N THR A 74 -13.46 3.79 4.13
CA THR A 74 -13.19 2.93 5.28
C THR A 74 -11.91 3.36 6.02
N ALA A 75 -10.95 3.98 5.32
CA ALA A 75 -9.63 4.33 5.84
C ALA A 75 -8.84 3.10 6.36
N ASN A 76 -8.95 1.96 5.67
CA ASN A 76 -8.40 0.65 6.07
C ASN A 76 -7.11 0.23 5.38
N THR A 77 -6.71 0.89 4.31
CA THR A 77 -5.67 0.33 3.43
C THR A 77 -4.29 0.51 4.06
N ALA A 78 -3.92 1.74 4.39
CA ALA A 78 -2.56 2.06 4.84
C ALA A 78 -2.52 3.27 5.76
N MET A 79 -1.32 3.57 6.25
CA MET A 79 -1.03 4.76 7.05
C MET A 79 0.22 5.47 6.55
N VAL A 80 0.28 6.79 6.74
CA VAL A 80 1.49 7.60 6.48
C VAL A 80 1.63 8.67 7.55
N TYR A 81 2.86 9.04 7.89
CA TYR A 81 3.14 10.20 8.71
C TYR A 81 3.75 11.32 7.87
N HIS A 82 3.08 12.47 7.82
CA HIS A 82 3.58 13.63 7.09
C HIS A 82 3.12 14.91 7.75
N HIS A 83 4.02 15.90 7.85
CA HIS A 83 3.76 17.19 8.47
C HIS A 83 3.03 17.06 9.83
N GLY A 84 3.59 16.23 10.72
CA GLY A 84 3.09 16.07 12.09
C GLY A 84 1.73 15.40 12.22
N LYS A 85 1.23 14.77 11.17
CA LYS A 85 -0.07 14.08 11.16
C LYS A 85 0.14 12.64 10.75
N LEU A 86 -0.35 11.72 11.57
CA LEU A 86 -0.55 10.34 11.17
C LEU A 86 -1.88 10.27 10.42
N LEU A 87 -1.87 9.75 9.20
CA LEU A 87 -3.02 9.68 8.32
C LEU A 87 -3.41 8.22 8.10
N ALA A 88 -4.68 7.89 8.28
CA ALA A 88 -5.27 6.62 7.86
C ALA A 88 -5.88 6.78 6.47
N LEU A 89 -5.57 5.85 5.56
CA LEU A 89 -5.77 6.02 4.12
C LEU A 89 -6.67 4.94 3.52
N SER A 90 -7.39 5.30 2.46
CA SER A 90 -8.21 4.40 1.65
C SER A 90 -8.33 5.01 0.26
N GLU A 91 -7.98 4.26 -0.78
CA GLU A 91 -7.86 4.74 -2.17
C GLU A 91 -9.14 5.37 -2.75
N ALA A 92 -10.31 5.10 -2.17
CA ALA A 92 -11.60 5.65 -2.59
C ALA A 92 -12.05 6.91 -1.83
N ASP A 93 -11.24 7.47 -0.90
CA ASP A 93 -11.65 8.60 -0.08
C ASP A 93 -10.48 9.53 0.30
N LYS A 94 -10.76 10.59 1.05
CA LYS A 94 -9.78 11.49 1.65
C LYS A 94 -9.13 10.87 2.90
N PRO A 95 -7.91 11.30 3.26
CA PRO A 95 -7.22 10.77 4.44
C PRO A 95 -7.91 11.21 5.74
N TYR A 96 -7.88 10.34 6.76
CA TYR A 96 -8.31 10.67 8.12
C TYR A 96 -7.10 10.91 9.02
N ALA A 97 -7.03 12.08 9.65
CA ALA A 97 -5.99 12.38 10.63
C ALA A 97 -6.26 11.64 11.95
N VAL A 98 -5.21 11.02 12.48
CA VAL A 98 -5.19 10.30 13.74
C VAL A 98 -4.10 10.91 14.61
N LYS A 99 -4.44 11.22 15.86
CA LYS A 99 -3.49 11.67 16.88
C LYS A 99 -3.05 10.48 17.71
N VAL A 100 -1.74 10.34 17.89
CA VAL A 100 -1.14 9.48 18.92
C VAL A 100 -1.05 10.31 20.20
N LEU A 101 -1.70 9.85 21.26
CA LEU A 101 -1.70 10.52 22.56
C LEU A 101 -0.44 10.16 23.36
N GLU A 102 -0.13 10.95 24.39
CA GLU A 102 1.08 10.77 25.21
C GLU A 102 1.16 9.39 25.90
N ASP A 103 0.00 8.80 26.21
CA ASP A 103 -0.12 7.46 26.79
C ASP A 103 -0.06 6.33 25.74
N GLY A 104 -0.04 6.68 24.45
CA GLY A 104 -0.02 5.76 23.32
C GLY A 104 -1.41 5.45 22.73
N ASP A 105 -2.49 6.00 23.27
CA ASP A 105 -3.83 5.82 22.69
C ASP A 105 -4.00 6.59 21.37
N LEU A 106 -5.00 6.22 20.58
CA LEU A 106 -5.26 6.76 19.25
C LEU A 106 -6.60 7.50 19.22
N GLN A 107 -6.57 8.74 18.75
CA GLN A 107 -7.77 9.56 18.58
C GLN A 107 -7.94 9.95 17.11
N THR A 108 -9.06 9.58 16.49
CA THR A 108 -9.41 10.12 15.16
C THR A 108 -9.78 11.59 15.29
N LEU A 109 -9.05 12.48 14.62
CA LEU A 109 -9.34 13.91 14.59
C LEU A 109 -10.40 14.24 13.54
N GLY A 110 -10.37 13.57 12.39
CA GLY A 110 -11.33 13.75 11.32
C GLY A 110 -10.70 13.63 9.94
N MET A 111 -11.52 13.84 8.91
CA MET A 111 -11.08 13.85 7.53
C MET A 111 -10.26 15.11 7.23
N LEU A 112 -9.18 14.97 6.47
CA LEU A 112 -8.30 16.07 6.06
C LEU A 112 -8.52 16.38 4.57
N ASP A 113 -8.86 17.64 4.26
CA ASP A 113 -9.11 18.11 2.89
C ASP A 113 -8.14 19.21 2.43
N TYR A 114 -7.08 19.47 3.20
CA TYR A 114 -6.00 20.42 2.89
C TYR A 114 -6.53 21.81 2.53
N ASP A 115 -7.27 22.44 3.44
CA ASP A 115 -7.91 23.75 3.24
C ASP A 115 -8.78 23.77 1.98
N LYS A 116 -9.58 22.70 1.81
CA LYS A 116 -10.45 22.45 0.65
C LYS A 116 -9.73 22.27 -0.68
N ARG A 117 -8.39 22.15 -0.69
CA ARG A 117 -7.61 21.94 -1.93
C ARG A 117 -7.69 20.50 -2.44
N LEU A 118 -8.02 19.54 -1.57
CA LEU A 118 -8.27 18.15 -1.93
C LEU A 118 -9.75 17.91 -2.24
N SER A 119 -10.06 17.78 -3.53
CA SER A 119 -11.42 17.52 -4.05
C SER A 119 -11.61 16.12 -4.66
N HIS A 120 -10.52 15.35 -4.81
CA HIS A 120 -10.52 13.99 -5.35
C HIS A 120 -10.10 12.98 -4.26
N SER A 121 -10.11 11.70 -4.61
CA SER A 121 -9.58 10.61 -3.78
C SER A 121 -8.09 10.79 -3.48
N PHE A 122 -7.60 10.10 -2.46
CA PHE A 122 -6.21 10.13 -2.03
C PHE A 122 -5.68 8.69 -2.00
N THR A 123 -4.56 8.43 -2.68
CA THR A 123 -3.97 7.09 -2.73
C THR A 123 -3.65 6.58 -1.32
N ALA A 124 -3.75 5.27 -1.13
CA ALA A 124 -3.27 4.63 0.08
C ALA A 124 -1.72 4.55 0.14
N HIS A 125 -1.02 4.83 -0.97
CA HIS A 125 0.42 4.73 -1.03
C HIS A 125 1.11 6.05 -1.43
N PRO A 126 0.88 7.15 -0.70
CA PRO A 126 1.68 8.35 -0.91
C PRO A 126 3.15 8.04 -0.59
N LYS A 127 4.08 8.70 -1.28
CA LYS A 127 5.51 8.55 -1.04
C LYS A 127 6.06 9.83 -0.44
N VAL A 128 6.69 9.73 0.73
CA VAL A 128 7.41 10.84 1.35
C VAL A 128 8.87 10.75 0.92
N ASP A 129 9.41 11.82 0.33
CA ASP A 129 10.83 11.88 0.01
C ASP A 129 11.61 12.22 1.29
N PRO A 130 12.50 11.32 1.78
CA PRO A 130 13.24 11.54 3.01
C PRO A 130 14.23 12.73 2.92
N PHE A 131 14.59 13.19 1.72
CA PHE A 131 15.53 14.29 1.51
C PHE A 131 14.86 15.66 1.51
N THR A 132 13.67 15.78 0.88
CA THR A 132 12.94 17.06 0.83
C THR A 132 11.88 17.19 1.92
N GLY A 133 11.44 16.07 2.49
CA GLY A 133 10.32 15.99 3.43
C GLY A 133 8.96 16.20 2.76
N GLU A 134 8.90 16.31 1.44
CA GLU A 134 7.66 16.46 0.69
C GLU A 134 6.96 15.12 0.48
N MET A 135 5.64 15.16 0.40
CA MET A 135 4.82 13.99 0.11
C MET A 135 4.20 14.09 -1.28
N PHE A 136 4.45 13.06 -2.09
CA PHE A 136 3.90 12.88 -3.41
C PHE A 136 2.70 11.94 -3.33
N THR A 137 1.60 12.29 -4.00
CA THR A 137 0.34 11.55 -3.92
C THR A 137 -0.46 11.70 -5.21
N PHE A 138 -1.43 10.83 -5.41
CA PHE A 138 -2.40 10.96 -6.49
C PHE A 138 -3.78 10.49 -6.00
N GLY A 139 -4.80 10.70 -6.81
CA GLY A 139 -6.09 10.03 -6.68
C GLY A 139 -6.55 9.53 -8.04
N TYR A 140 -7.16 8.34 -8.08
CA TYR A 140 -7.85 7.85 -9.27
C TYR A 140 -9.37 7.94 -9.14
N SER A 141 -10.06 8.03 -10.28
CA SER A 141 -11.50 8.27 -10.38
C SER A 141 -12.13 7.41 -11.47
N HIS A 142 -13.42 7.14 -11.32
CA HIS A 142 -14.22 6.46 -12.35
C HIS A 142 -14.74 7.41 -13.44
N THR A 143 -14.52 8.72 -13.30
CA THR A 143 -14.85 9.77 -14.27
C THR A 143 -13.65 10.69 -14.50
N PRO A 144 -13.49 11.27 -15.71
CA PRO A 144 -12.41 12.21 -15.98
C PRO A 144 -12.39 13.43 -15.03
N PRO A 145 -11.20 13.93 -14.64
CA PRO A 145 -9.88 13.35 -14.89
C PRO A 145 -9.72 12.02 -14.12
N TYR A 146 -9.24 10.98 -14.81
CA TYR A 146 -9.15 9.64 -14.22
C TYR A 146 -8.03 9.52 -13.19
N ILE A 147 -6.94 10.25 -13.37
CA ILE A 147 -5.82 10.32 -12.43
C ILE A 147 -5.53 11.79 -12.15
N THR A 148 -5.32 12.16 -10.89
CA THR A 148 -4.90 13.51 -10.49
C THR A 148 -3.72 13.41 -9.54
N TYR A 149 -2.56 13.91 -9.97
CA TYR A 149 -1.32 13.95 -9.19
C TYR A 149 -1.19 15.24 -8.37
N ARG A 150 -0.54 15.14 -7.21
CA ARG A 150 -0.33 16.22 -6.25
C ARG A 150 1.02 16.10 -5.56
N VAL A 151 1.60 17.24 -5.25
CA VAL A 151 2.73 17.39 -4.33
C VAL A 151 2.25 18.11 -3.09
N ILE A 152 2.66 17.66 -1.91
CA ILE A 152 2.41 18.32 -0.64
C ILE A 152 3.77 18.65 -0.04
N SER A 153 4.01 19.93 0.22
CA SER A 153 5.26 20.39 0.84
C SER A 153 5.47 19.78 2.23
N LYS A 154 6.71 19.77 2.72
CA LYS A 154 7.04 19.38 4.10
C LYS A 154 6.23 20.12 5.18
N ASP A 155 5.75 21.32 4.84
CA ASP A 155 4.95 22.19 5.70
C ASP A 155 3.44 21.94 5.54
N GLY A 156 3.06 20.86 4.85
CA GLY A 156 1.67 20.41 4.72
C GLY A 156 0.83 21.17 3.70
N PHE A 157 1.40 22.12 2.96
CA PHE A 157 0.70 22.82 1.89
C PHE A 157 0.57 21.92 0.65
N MET A 158 -0.66 21.66 0.20
CA MET A 158 -0.95 20.89 -1.00
C MET A 158 -0.87 21.78 -2.26
N HIS A 159 0.04 21.48 -3.18
CA HIS A 159 0.18 22.22 -4.43
C HIS A 159 -0.98 21.93 -5.42
N ASP A 160 -1.01 22.70 -6.50
CA ASP A 160 -2.03 22.56 -7.55
C ASP A 160 -1.99 21.17 -8.19
N PRO A 161 -3.15 20.64 -8.63
CA PRO A 161 -3.24 19.32 -9.24
C PRO A 161 -2.59 19.29 -10.63
N VAL A 162 -2.04 18.14 -10.98
CA VAL A 162 -1.69 17.78 -12.36
C VAL A 162 -2.59 16.61 -12.78
N PRO A 163 -3.65 16.86 -13.57
CA PRO A 163 -4.42 15.78 -14.18
C PRO A 163 -3.53 14.95 -15.11
N ILE A 164 -3.68 13.63 -15.07
CA ILE A 164 -2.98 12.70 -15.98
C ILE A 164 -4.03 11.97 -16.80
N THR A 165 -3.95 12.13 -18.11
CA THR A 165 -4.87 11.60 -19.10
C THR A 165 -4.50 10.16 -19.42
N ILE A 166 -5.45 9.27 -19.17
CA ILE A 166 -5.46 7.87 -19.61
C ILE A 166 -6.78 7.60 -20.35
N SER A 167 -6.84 6.51 -21.12
CA SER A 167 -7.98 6.27 -22.02
C SER A 167 -9.25 5.86 -21.28
N ASP A 168 -9.11 5.17 -20.15
CA ASP A 168 -10.20 4.51 -19.46
C ASP A 168 -9.98 4.55 -17.94
N PRO A 169 -11.05 4.43 -17.12
CA PRO A 169 -10.90 4.32 -15.69
C PRO A 169 -10.31 2.96 -15.32
N ILE A 170 -9.16 2.97 -14.67
CA ILE A 170 -8.47 1.78 -14.15
C ILE A 170 -8.37 1.85 -12.63
N MET A 171 -8.06 0.71 -12.01
CA MET A 171 -7.51 0.69 -10.66
C MET A 171 -6.00 0.98 -10.74
N MET A 172 -5.56 2.05 -10.07
CA MET A 172 -4.16 2.36 -9.85
C MET A 172 -3.92 2.38 -8.34
N HIS A 173 -3.45 1.26 -7.78
CA HIS A 173 -3.33 1.08 -6.34
C HIS A 173 -2.14 1.87 -5.75
N ASP A 174 -0.99 1.74 -6.39
CA ASP A 174 0.28 2.33 -5.98
C ASP A 174 0.90 3.15 -7.12
N PHE A 175 2.00 3.85 -6.82
CA PHE A 175 2.88 4.53 -7.75
C PHE A 175 4.30 4.56 -7.16
N ALA A 176 5.29 5.11 -7.86
CA ALA A 176 6.63 5.27 -7.31
C ALA A 176 7.19 6.67 -7.57
N ILE A 177 8.20 7.06 -6.80
CA ILE A 177 8.97 8.28 -7.03
C ILE A 177 10.44 7.95 -7.14
N THR A 178 11.19 8.80 -7.83
CA THR A 178 12.66 8.86 -7.81
C THR A 178 13.10 10.23 -7.30
N GLU A 179 14.38 10.55 -7.42
CA GLU A 179 14.88 11.90 -7.15
C GLU A 179 14.16 12.96 -7.98
N ASN A 180 13.91 12.69 -9.27
CA ASN A 180 13.39 13.68 -10.20
C ASN A 180 12.02 13.32 -10.81
N TYR A 181 11.55 12.08 -10.71
CA TYR A 181 10.37 11.60 -11.41
C TYR A 181 9.32 10.98 -10.48
N ALA A 182 8.07 10.98 -10.95
CA ALA A 182 6.98 10.15 -10.47
C ALA A 182 6.62 9.14 -11.58
N ILE A 183 6.33 7.91 -11.19
CA ILE A 183 6.05 6.79 -12.10
C ILE A 183 4.61 6.32 -11.87
N PHE A 184 3.77 6.51 -12.88
CA PHE A 184 2.36 6.10 -12.89
C PHE A 184 2.18 4.80 -13.68
N MET A 185 1.29 3.93 -13.21
CA MET A 185 1.09 2.61 -13.80
C MET A 185 -0.30 2.53 -14.41
N ASP A 186 -0.38 2.70 -15.73
CA ASP A 186 -1.60 2.46 -16.50
C ASP A 186 -1.69 0.97 -16.86
N LEU A 187 -2.25 0.21 -15.91
CA LEU A 187 -2.34 -1.24 -15.95
C LEU A 187 -3.75 -1.68 -16.35
N PRO A 188 -3.90 -2.82 -17.06
CA PRO A 188 -5.15 -3.19 -17.69
C PRO A 188 -6.19 -3.82 -16.74
N LEU A 189 -6.38 -3.25 -15.55
CA LEU A 189 -7.44 -3.59 -14.60
C LEU A 189 -8.52 -2.50 -14.60
N TYR A 190 -9.51 -2.67 -15.47
CA TYR A 190 -10.48 -1.63 -15.82
C TYR A 190 -11.72 -1.64 -14.93
N PHE A 191 -12.23 -0.45 -14.60
CA PHE A 191 -13.56 -0.28 -14.03
C PHE A 191 -14.63 -0.44 -15.13
N ARG A 192 -15.34 -1.57 -15.13
CA ARG A 192 -16.33 -1.93 -16.17
C ARG A 192 -17.72 -2.27 -15.58
N PRO A 193 -18.51 -1.26 -15.16
CA PRO A 193 -19.86 -1.48 -14.62
C PRO A 193 -20.81 -2.26 -15.54
N LYS A 194 -20.63 -2.16 -16.86
CA LYS A 194 -21.45 -2.91 -17.85
C LYS A 194 -21.18 -4.42 -17.78
N GLU A 195 -19.93 -4.81 -17.54
CA GLU A 195 -19.50 -6.21 -17.45
C GLU A 195 -19.93 -6.85 -16.13
N MET A 196 -20.08 -6.05 -15.06
CA MET A 196 -20.60 -6.52 -13.77
C MET A 196 -21.94 -7.25 -13.91
N VAL A 197 -22.84 -6.73 -14.76
CA VAL A 197 -24.18 -7.30 -14.99
C VAL A 197 -24.15 -8.38 -16.07
N LYS A 198 -23.52 -8.11 -17.22
CA LYS A 198 -23.52 -9.03 -18.36
C LYS A 198 -22.69 -10.28 -18.13
N GLY A 199 -21.55 -10.14 -17.46
CA GLY A 199 -20.60 -11.23 -17.22
C GLY A 199 -20.70 -11.86 -15.83
N ASN A 200 -21.57 -11.33 -14.95
CA ASN A 200 -21.62 -11.69 -13.52
C ASN A 200 -20.22 -11.67 -12.86
N LYS A 201 -19.42 -10.67 -13.22
CA LYS A 201 -18.06 -10.43 -12.71
C LYS A 201 -18.06 -9.32 -11.67
N LEU A 202 -16.98 -9.22 -10.91
CA LEU A 202 -16.69 -8.00 -10.16
C LEU A 202 -16.59 -6.77 -11.09
N ILE A 203 -16.82 -5.59 -10.51
CA ILE A 203 -16.82 -4.32 -11.24
C ILE A 203 -15.46 -3.96 -11.87
N PHE A 204 -14.37 -4.51 -11.35
CA PHE A 204 -13.04 -4.41 -11.95
C PHE A 204 -12.73 -5.70 -12.72
N THR A 205 -12.28 -5.55 -13.97
CA THR A 205 -11.97 -6.70 -14.84
C THR A 205 -10.62 -6.49 -15.50
N PHE A 206 -9.76 -7.49 -15.39
CA PHE A 206 -8.46 -7.51 -16.04
C PHE A 206 -8.58 -7.82 -17.54
N ASP A 207 -7.86 -7.10 -18.37
CA ASP A 207 -7.80 -7.30 -19.82
C ASP A 207 -6.42 -7.83 -20.23
N ALA A 208 -6.32 -9.15 -20.36
CA ALA A 208 -5.09 -9.84 -20.75
C ALA A 208 -4.60 -9.49 -22.17
N THR A 209 -5.42 -8.82 -23.00
CA THR A 209 -5.06 -8.46 -24.37
C THR A 209 -4.31 -7.12 -24.47
N LYS A 210 -4.32 -6.33 -23.39
CA LYS A 210 -3.71 -5.00 -23.33
C LYS A 210 -2.31 -5.07 -22.72
N LYS A 211 -1.38 -4.28 -23.25
CA LYS A 211 -0.06 -4.09 -22.64
C LYS A 211 -0.19 -3.23 -21.38
N ALA A 212 0.80 -3.34 -20.49
CA ALA A 212 0.95 -2.41 -19.38
C ALA A 212 1.71 -1.16 -19.84
N ARG A 213 1.30 0.02 -19.36
CA ARG A 213 1.97 1.28 -19.67
C ARG A 213 2.47 1.97 -18.40
N PHE A 214 3.65 2.55 -18.48
CA PHE A 214 4.31 3.23 -17.35
C PHE A 214 4.63 4.66 -17.76
N GLY A 215 4.04 5.61 -17.04
CA GLY A 215 4.18 7.05 -17.30
C GLY A 215 5.21 7.64 -16.35
N VAL A 216 6.37 8.05 -16.88
CA VAL A 216 7.43 8.71 -16.12
C VAL A 216 7.28 10.22 -16.31
N LEU A 217 6.93 10.93 -15.23
CA LEU A 217 6.65 12.36 -15.21
C LEU A 217 7.67 13.07 -14.31
N PRO A 218 8.29 14.20 -14.72
CA PRO A 218 9.06 15.01 -13.79
C PRO A 218 8.20 15.37 -12.57
N ARG A 219 8.68 15.09 -11.35
CA ARG A 219 7.83 15.10 -10.14
C ARG A 219 7.28 16.48 -9.76
N TYR A 220 7.82 17.56 -10.34
CA TYR A 220 7.33 18.93 -10.18
C TYR A 220 6.69 19.52 -11.44
N ALA A 221 6.42 18.68 -12.45
CA ALA A 221 5.72 19.10 -13.66
C ALA A 221 4.42 19.82 -13.30
N LYS A 222 4.08 20.84 -14.10
CA LYS A 222 2.82 21.59 -13.96
C LYS A 222 1.75 21.13 -14.93
N ASP A 223 2.15 20.28 -15.86
CA ASP A 223 1.31 19.77 -16.93
C ASP A 223 1.75 18.34 -17.28
N GLU A 224 0.83 17.56 -17.83
CA GLU A 224 1.07 16.17 -18.19
C GLU A 224 1.85 15.97 -19.49
N LEU A 225 2.02 16.99 -20.35
CA LEU A 225 2.72 16.87 -21.63
C LEU A 225 4.20 16.49 -21.46
N GLN A 226 4.74 16.64 -20.26
CA GLN A 226 6.08 16.21 -19.87
C GLN A 226 6.17 14.71 -19.54
N ILE A 227 5.04 14.00 -19.49
CA ILE A 227 5.03 12.57 -19.22
C ILE A 227 5.61 11.80 -20.42
N ARG A 228 6.47 10.82 -20.12
CA ARG A 228 6.94 9.84 -21.10
C ARG A 228 6.33 8.49 -20.79
N TRP A 229 5.59 7.94 -21.75
CA TRP A 229 4.98 6.62 -21.62
C TRP A 229 5.86 5.52 -22.20
N PHE A 230 5.99 4.43 -21.46
CA PHE A 230 6.70 3.23 -21.84
C PHE A 230 5.74 2.05 -21.84
N GLU A 231 5.93 1.10 -22.77
CA GLU A 231 5.12 -0.12 -22.82
C GLU A 231 5.94 -1.34 -22.40
N LEU A 232 5.33 -2.19 -21.58
CA LEU A 232 5.84 -3.51 -21.23
C LEU A 232 4.76 -4.58 -21.47
N PRO A 233 5.13 -5.87 -21.53
CA PRO A 233 4.16 -6.96 -21.61
C PRO A 233 3.08 -6.85 -20.53
N ASN A 234 1.91 -7.44 -20.82
CA ASN A 234 0.76 -7.45 -19.91
C ASN A 234 1.16 -7.89 -18.49
N CYS A 235 0.71 -7.12 -17.50
CA CYS A 235 0.88 -7.39 -16.09
C CYS A 235 -0.05 -6.54 -15.23
N PHE A 236 -0.13 -6.86 -13.95
CA PHE A 236 -0.68 -5.99 -12.93
C PHE A 236 0.28 -5.88 -11.75
N ILE A 237 0.24 -4.76 -11.04
CA ILE A 237 1.09 -4.47 -9.89
C ILE A 237 0.19 -3.88 -8.83
N PHE A 238 0.17 -4.51 -7.65
CA PHE A 238 -0.37 -3.88 -6.45
C PHE A 238 0.69 -2.97 -5.83
N HIS A 239 1.88 -3.50 -5.55
CA HIS A 239 2.86 -2.78 -4.74
C HIS A 239 4.23 -2.66 -5.41
N ASN A 240 4.82 -1.47 -5.25
CA ASN A 240 6.20 -1.19 -5.62
C ASN A 240 7.10 -1.20 -4.38
N ALA A 241 8.29 -1.76 -4.52
CA ALA A 241 9.31 -1.71 -3.47
C ALA A 241 9.96 -0.33 -3.41
N ASN A 242 10.53 0.13 -4.53
CA ASN A 242 11.20 1.42 -4.66
C ASN A 242 11.48 1.73 -6.15
N ALA A 243 11.87 2.96 -6.44
CA ALA A 243 12.38 3.36 -7.74
C ALA A 243 13.55 4.34 -7.60
N TRP A 244 14.43 4.39 -8.59
CA TRP A 244 15.56 5.33 -8.65
C TRP A 244 16.01 5.58 -10.09
N GLU A 245 17.00 6.46 -10.24
CA GLU A 245 17.61 6.80 -11.52
C GLU A 245 19.02 6.21 -11.62
N GLU A 246 19.33 5.60 -12.76
CA GLU A 246 20.66 5.11 -13.14
C GLU A 246 20.99 5.60 -14.54
N GLU A 247 21.91 6.57 -14.64
CA GLU A 247 22.30 7.18 -15.91
C GLU A 247 21.09 7.72 -16.70
N ASP A 248 20.83 7.18 -17.90
CA ASP A 248 19.69 7.53 -18.76
C ASP A 248 18.42 6.71 -18.43
N GLU A 249 18.43 5.87 -17.38
CA GLU A 249 17.33 4.97 -17.04
C GLU A 249 16.64 5.30 -15.71
N VAL A 250 15.33 5.09 -15.69
CA VAL A 250 14.56 4.98 -14.46
C VAL A 250 14.34 3.51 -14.15
N VAL A 251 14.71 3.08 -12.94
CA VAL A 251 14.58 1.70 -12.46
C VAL A 251 13.42 1.63 -11.46
N LEU A 252 12.56 0.63 -11.61
CA LEU A 252 11.43 0.34 -10.73
C LEU A 252 11.51 -1.11 -10.25
N ILE A 253 11.47 -1.31 -8.93
CA ILE A 253 11.38 -2.63 -8.32
C ILE A 253 9.95 -2.85 -7.83
N THR A 254 9.33 -3.95 -8.25
CA THR A 254 7.88 -4.15 -8.08
C THR A 254 7.49 -5.61 -7.93
N CYS A 255 6.38 -5.88 -7.24
CA CYS A 255 5.73 -7.18 -7.23
C CYS A 255 4.73 -7.25 -8.39
N ARG A 256 5.04 -8.11 -9.37
CA ARG A 256 4.30 -8.25 -10.62
C ARG A 256 3.41 -9.47 -10.56
N LEU A 257 2.12 -9.25 -10.82
CA LEU A 257 1.11 -10.28 -10.98
C LEU A 257 0.85 -10.58 -12.45
N GLN A 258 0.68 -11.86 -12.76
CA GLN A 258 0.19 -12.31 -14.06
C GLN A 258 -1.30 -12.61 -13.99
N ASN A 259 -2.10 -12.03 -14.91
CA ASN A 259 -3.52 -12.33 -15.09
C ASN A 259 -4.34 -12.32 -13.77
N PRO A 260 -4.35 -11.23 -12.99
CA PRO A 260 -5.11 -11.19 -11.74
C PRO A 260 -6.60 -11.41 -12.00
N ASP A 261 -7.21 -12.31 -11.22
CA ASP A 261 -8.65 -12.51 -11.17
C ASP A 261 -9.21 -12.11 -9.79
N LEU A 262 -9.76 -10.91 -9.71
CA LEU A 262 -10.34 -10.39 -8.47
C LEU A 262 -11.58 -11.18 -8.02
N ASP A 263 -12.27 -11.90 -8.92
CA ASP A 263 -13.42 -12.74 -8.54
C ASP A 263 -12.99 -13.91 -7.64
N MET A 264 -11.73 -14.36 -7.73
CA MET A 264 -11.17 -15.38 -6.84
C MET A 264 -10.90 -14.86 -5.42
N VAL A 265 -10.92 -13.55 -5.22
CA VAL A 265 -10.56 -12.87 -3.96
C VAL A 265 -11.81 -12.51 -3.12
N ASN A 266 -12.99 -12.45 -3.75
CA ASN A 266 -14.23 -11.98 -3.13
C ASN A 266 -15.18 -13.10 -2.62
N GLY A 267 -14.70 -14.34 -2.54
CA GLY A 267 -15.46 -15.49 -2.01
C GLY A 267 -14.90 -16.01 -0.68
N LEU A 268 -15.55 -17.02 -0.08
CA LEU A 268 -14.89 -17.91 0.89
C LEU A 268 -13.56 -18.31 0.25
N VAL A 269 -12.46 -17.78 0.79
CA VAL A 269 -11.10 -17.91 0.29
C VAL A 269 -10.93 -19.36 -0.16
N LYS A 270 -10.88 -19.62 -1.48
CA LYS A 270 -10.42 -20.93 -1.93
C LYS A 270 -9.03 -21.07 -1.32
N GLU A 271 -8.83 -22.14 -0.56
CA GLU A 271 -7.67 -22.34 0.32
C GLU A 271 -6.31 -22.31 -0.40
N LYS A 272 -6.29 -22.28 -1.74
CA LYS A 272 -5.08 -22.11 -2.53
C LYS A 272 -5.30 -21.19 -3.73
N LEU A 273 -4.35 -20.29 -3.93
CA LEU A 273 -4.23 -19.47 -5.13
C LEU A 273 -3.74 -20.32 -6.32
N GLU A 274 -4.62 -21.10 -6.95
CA GLU A 274 -4.29 -21.70 -8.24
C GLU A 274 -4.17 -20.57 -9.29
N ASN A 275 -3.02 -20.46 -9.96
CA ASN A 275 -2.68 -19.47 -11.01
C ASN A 275 -2.41 -18.01 -10.57
N PHE A 276 -2.23 -17.72 -9.29
CA PHE A 276 -1.76 -16.39 -8.85
C PHE A 276 -0.22 -16.37 -8.80
N THR A 277 0.40 -15.99 -9.92
CA THR A 277 1.84 -15.79 -9.95
C THR A 277 2.16 -14.35 -9.56
N ASN A 278 2.88 -14.19 -8.45
CA ASN A 278 3.32 -12.89 -7.94
C ASN A 278 4.80 -12.94 -7.60
N GLU A 279 5.58 -12.16 -8.34
CA GLU A 279 7.02 -12.28 -8.45
C GLU A 279 7.66 -10.89 -8.34
N LEU A 280 8.84 -10.80 -7.74
CA LEU A 280 9.62 -9.57 -7.73
C LEU A 280 10.24 -9.34 -9.11
N TYR A 281 10.14 -8.12 -9.64
CA TYR A 281 10.69 -7.70 -10.93
C TYR A 281 11.47 -6.40 -10.79
N GLU A 282 12.51 -6.28 -11.63
CA GLU A 282 13.14 -5.02 -12.00
C GLU A 282 12.61 -4.58 -13.36
N MET A 283 12.13 -3.36 -13.47
CA MET A 283 11.71 -2.73 -14.72
C MET A 283 12.61 -1.51 -14.98
N ARG A 284 13.09 -1.37 -16.21
CA ARG A 284 13.96 -0.27 -16.63
C ARG A 284 13.33 0.50 -17.76
N PHE A 285 13.35 1.83 -17.66
CA PHE A 285 12.77 2.77 -18.62
C PHE A 285 13.86 3.73 -19.09
N ASN A 286 14.31 3.58 -20.34
CA ASN A 286 15.38 4.40 -20.87
C ASN A 286 14.83 5.75 -21.36
N MET A 287 15.11 6.81 -20.61
CA MET A 287 14.63 8.18 -20.80
C MET A 287 15.25 8.88 -22.02
N LYS A 288 16.17 8.24 -22.74
CA LYS A 288 16.73 8.75 -23.99
C LYS A 288 16.13 8.02 -25.19
N THR A 289 16.29 6.70 -25.24
CA THR A 289 15.89 5.85 -26.37
C THR A 289 14.40 5.52 -26.40
N GLY A 290 13.72 5.52 -25.26
CA GLY A 290 12.31 5.13 -25.15
C GLY A 290 12.07 3.64 -25.05
N LEU A 291 13.16 2.86 -24.96
CA LEU A 291 13.07 1.42 -24.72
C LEU A 291 12.73 1.15 -23.26
N ALA A 292 11.97 0.08 -23.03
CA ALA A 292 11.69 -0.45 -21.71
C ALA A 292 12.00 -1.94 -21.66
N SER A 293 12.45 -2.41 -20.51
CA SER A 293 12.75 -3.82 -20.26
C SER A 293 12.30 -4.24 -18.86
N GLN A 294 12.19 -5.55 -18.65
CA GLN A 294 11.89 -6.11 -17.34
C GLN A 294 12.69 -7.41 -17.11
N LYS A 295 13.19 -7.60 -15.88
CA LYS A 295 13.94 -8.75 -15.42
C LYS A 295 13.25 -9.34 -14.18
N LYS A 296 12.95 -10.63 -14.21
CA LYS A 296 12.43 -11.37 -13.06
C LYS A 296 13.52 -11.53 -12.00
N LEU A 297 13.20 -11.26 -10.74
CA LEU A 297 14.13 -11.31 -9.61
C LEU A 297 13.82 -12.43 -8.61
N SER A 298 12.60 -12.96 -8.55
CA SER A 298 12.26 -14.01 -7.58
C SER A 298 11.36 -15.09 -8.17
N ALA A 299 11.32 -16.26 -7.54
CA ALA A 299 10.20 -17.19 -7.74
C ALA A 299 8.87 -16.58 -7.23
N SER A 300 7.76 -17.21 -7.56
CA SER A 300 6.42 -16.74 -7.19
C SER A 300 6.15 -16.85 -5.67
N ALA A 301 5.11 -16.13 -5.22
CA ALA A 301 4.58 -16.03 -3.86
C ALA A 301 5.13 -14.85 -3.03
N VAL A 302 5.58 -13.77 -3.69
CA VAL A 302 6.16 -12.59 -3.01
C VAL A 302 5.30 -11.35 -3.24
N ASP A 303 4.88 -10.68 -2.16
CA ASP A 303 4.22 -9.36 -2.20
C ASP A 303 4.56 -8.54 -0.93
N PHE A 304 3.92 -7.38 -0.77
CA PHE A 304 4.17 -6.40 0.29
C PHE A 304 5.66 -6.08 0.40
N PRO A 305 6.29 -5.59 -0.69
CA PRO A 305 7.69 -5.27 -0.68
C PRO A 305 7.95 -4.06 0.20
N ARG A 306 9.00 -4.14 1.00
CA ARG A 306 9.42 -3.14 1.98
C ARG A 306 10.92 -2.91 1.84
N VAL A 307 11.33 -1.66 2.00
CA VAL A 307 12.73 -1.22 1.92
C VAL A 307 13.03 -0.37 3.15
N ASN A 308 14.31 -0.03 3.35
CA ASN A 308 14.65 1.06 4.26
C ASN A 308 14.13 2.38 3.65
N GLU A 309 13.09 2.95 4.25
CA GLU A 309 12.40 4.16 3.74
C GLU A 309 13.32 5.40 3.70
N SER A 310 14.49 5.37 4.35
CA SER A 310 15.53 6.40 4.20
C SER A 310 16.09 6.46 2.75
N TYR A 311 15.84 5.42 1.94
CA TYR A 311 16.23 5.31 0.54
C TYR A 311 15.05 5.44 -0.43
N THR A 312 13.86 5.85 0.02
CA THR A 312 12.72 6.06 -0.88
C THR A 312 13.08 7.04 -2.00
N GLY A 313 12.94 6.59 -3.25
CA GLY A 313 13.31 7.36 -4.43
C GLY A 313 14.81 7.44 -4.71
N ARG A 314 15.64 6.66 -4.00
CA ARG A 314 17.09 6.52 -4.21
C ARG A 314 17.48 5.06 -4.38
N ARG A 315 18.65 4.84 -4.96
CA ARG A 315 19.20 3.50 -5.17
C ARG A 315 19.40 2.79 -3.83
N GLN A 316 18.90 1.57 -3.76
CA GLN A 316 18.88 0.67 -2.61
C GLN A 316 19.34 -0.73 -3.04
N ARG A 317 19.83 -1.52 -2.11
CA ARG A 317 20.31 -2.88 -2.34
C ARG A 317 19.33 -3.94 -1.85
N TYR A 318 18.67 -3.71 -0.71
CA TYR A 318 17.89 -4.73 -0.04
C TYR A 318 16.39 -4.50 -0.19
N VAL A 319 15.68 -5.58 -0.48
CA VAL A 319 14.21 -5.61 -0.49
C VAL A 319 13.76 -6.72 0.44
N TYR A 320 12.83 -6.39 1.32
CA TYR A 320 12.11 -7.35 2.14
C TYR A 320 10.74 -7.59 1.52
N GLY A 321 10.26 -8.81 1.53
CA GLY A 321 8.93 -9.15 1.04
C GLY A 321 8.26 -10.16 1.96
N THR A 322 6.95 -10.30 1.79
CA THR A 322 6.17 -11.35 2.45
C THR A 322 6.01 -12.55 1.53
N ILE A 323 6.07 -13.75 2.11
CA ILE A 323 5.74 -15.01 1.42
C ILE A 323 4.24 -15.25 1.63
N LEU A 324 3.49 -15.45 0.55
CA LEU A 324 2.04 -15.61 0.59
C LEU A 324 1.62 -17.05 0.28
N ASP A 325 0.78 -17.65 1.14
CA ASP A 325 0.06 -18.89 0.83
C ASP A 325 -1.31 -18.59 0.18
N SER A 326 -1.93 -17.49 0.60
CA SER A 326 -3.06 -16.85 -0.07
C SER A 326 -2.94 -15.32 0.06
N ILE A 327 -3.80 -14.56 -0.63
CA ILE A 327 -3.76 -13.08 -0.63
C ILE A 327 -3.80 -12.49 0.80
N ALA A 328 -4.40 -13.19 1.75
CA ALA A 328 -4.54 -12.73 3.14
C ALA A 328 -3.65 -13.47 4.15
N LYS A 329 -2.88 -14.49 3.73
CA LYS A 329 -2.12 -15.37 4.64
C LYS A 329 -0.64 -15.30 4.32
N VAL A 330 0.06 -14.41 5.03
CA VAL A 330 1.52 -14.31 5.02
C VAL A 330 2.10 -15.48 5.82
N THR A 331 2.93 -16.32 5.22
CA THR A 331 3.56 -17.48 5.89
C THR A 331 5.03 -17.26 6.25
N GLY A 332 5.65 -16.21 5.73
CA GLY A 332 7.03 -15.88 6.06
C GLY A 332 7.46 -14.53 5.53
N ILE A 333 8.70 -14.16 5.83
CA ILE A 333 9.36 -12.94 5.34
C ILE A 333 10.63 -13.35 4.62
N ILE A 334 10.90 -12.70 3.50
CA ILE A 334 12.05 -12.99 2.64
C ILE A 334 12.88 -11.73 2.42
N LYS A 335 14.21 -11.89 2.34
CA LYS A 335 15.15 -10.81 2.04
C LYS A 335 15.86 -11.06 0.72
N PHE A 336 15.87 -10.06 -0.13
CA PHE A 336 16.56 -10.03 -1.42
C PHE A 336 17.75 -9.06 -1.40
N ASP A 337 18.80 -9.41 -2.13
CA ASP A 337 19.93 -8.54 -2.48
C ASP A 337 19.91 -8.26 -3.98
N LEU A 338 19.58 -7.03 -4.36
CA LEU A 338 19.47 -6.60 -5.76
C LEU A 338 20.82 -6.51 -6.48
N HIS A 339 21.94 -6.56 -5.75
CA HIS A 339 23.27 -6.62 -6.38
C HIS A 339 23.70 -8.04 -6.74
N ALA A 340 23.02 -9.06 -6.21
CA ALA A 340 23.29 -10.44 -6.53
C ALA A 340 22.44 -10.88 -7.73
N GLU A 341 23.00 -11.76 -8.58
CA GLU A 341 22.24 -12.30 -9.70
C GLU A 341 21.12 -13.24 -9.20
N PRO A 342 19.88 -13.09 -9.72
CA PRO A 342 18.78 -13.96 -9.36
C PRO A 342 18.98 -15.36 -9.94
N ASP A 343 18.58 -16.38 -9.18
CA ASP A 343 18.60 -17.76 -9.66
C ASP A 343 17.36 -18.02 -10.54
N THR A 344 17.54 -17.91 -11.86
CA THR A 344 16.45 -18.00 -12.84
C THR A 344 15.84 -19.40 -12.96
N GLY A 345 16.44 -20.44 -12.38
CA GLY A 345 15.95 -21.81 -12.44
C GLY A 345 14.96 -22.18 -11.32
N LYS A 346 14.85 -21.36 -10.27
CA LYS A 346 14.04 -21.68 -9.10
C LYS A 346 12.55 -21.49 -9.36
N THR A 347 11.77 -22.53 -9.05
CA THR A 347 10.29 -22.49 -9.03
C THR A 347 9.73 -22.29 -7.63
N LYS A 348 10.58 -22.33 -6.61
CA LYS A 348 10.24 -22.15 -5.19
C LYS A 348 11.18 -21.13 -4.55
N LEU A 349 10.71 -20.49 -3.49
CA LEU A 349 11.51 -19.57 -2.69
C LEU A 349 12.44 -20.35 -1.77
N GLU A 350 13.75 -20.22 -2.00
CA GLU A 350 14.80 -20.87 -1.23
C GLU A 350 16.02 -19.95 -1.17
N VAL A 351 16.74 -19.95 -0.05
CA VAL A 351 17.98 -19.18 0.12
C VAL A 351 19.01 -19.54 -0.97
N GLY A 352 19.78 -18.56 -1.42
CA GLY A 352 20.78 -18.68 -2.48
C GLY A 352 20.46 -17.84 -3.72
N GLY A 353 21.50 -17.47 -4.47
CA GLY A 353 21.41 -16.43 -5.50
C GLY A 353 21.21 -15.07 -4.84
N ASN A 354 20.18 -14.34 -5.26
CA ASN A 354 19.79 -13.06 -4.66
C ASN A 354 18.92 -13.16 -3.41
N VAL A 355 18.52 -14.37 -2.99
CA VAL A 355 17.76 -14.57 -1.74
C VAL A 355 18.72 -14.80 -0.58
N LEU A 356 18.80 -13.85 0.34
CA LEU A 356 19.75 -13.91 1.48
C LEU A 356 19.21 -14.65 2.70
N GLY A 357 17.89 -14.64 2.90
CA GLY A 357 17.28 -15.26 4.08
C GLY A 357 15.77 -15.34 3.99
N ILE A 358 15.21 -16.34 4.66
CA ILE A 358 13.77 -16.56 4.80
C ILE A 358 13.48 -16.81 6.28
N TYR A 359 12.59 -16.00 6.84
CA TYR A 359 12.00 -16.22 8.15
C TYR A 359 10.64 -16.91 7.98
N ASP A 360 10.62 -18.22 8.20
CA ASP A 360 9.40 -19.04 8.14
C ASP A 360 8.65 -18.96 9.48
N LEU A 361 7.35 -18.62 9.45
CA LEU A 361 6.52 -18.56 10.65
C LEU A 361 6.17 -19.95 11.18
N GLY A 362 6.26 -20.97 10.33
CA GLY A 362 5.85 -22.33 10.62
C GLY A 362 4.35 -22.57 10.42
N PRO A 363 3.91 -23.84 10.52
CA PRO A 363 2.57 -24.25 10.13
C PRO A 363 1.48 -23.63 11.02
N GLY A 364 0.41 -23.15 10.39
CA GLY A 364 -0.75 -22.56 11.07
C GLY A 364 -0.49 -21.18 11.71
N ARG A 365 0.65 -20.55 11.39
CA ARG A 365 0.99 -19.20 11.83
C ARG A 365 1.05 -18.26 10.65
N PHE A 366 0.42 -17.10 10.79
CA PHE A 366 0.30 -16.14 9.71
C PHE A 366 0.66 -14.73 10.16
N GLY A 367 1.45 -14.05 9.35
CA GLY A 367 1.99 -12.72 9.63
C GLY A 367 1.17 -11.56 9.05
N SER A 368 1.65 -10.36 9.28
CA SER A 368 1.29 -9.13 8.54
C SER A 368 2.42 -8.72 7.59
N GLU A 369 2.22 -7.63 6.84
CA GLU A 369 3.33 -6.86 6.28
C GLU A 369 4.38 -6.54 7.38
N ALA A 370 5.66 -6.64 7.03
CA ALA A 370 6.77 -6.37 7.92
C ALA A 370 7.35 -4.98 7.68
N VAL A 371 7.44 -4.16 8.72
CA VAL A 371 8.03 -2.83 8.62
C VAL A 371 9.52 -2.91 8.96
N PHE A 372 10.36 -2.41 8.06
CA PHE A 372 11.77 -2.19 8.34
C PHE A 372 11.94 -0.94 9.22
N VAL A 373 12.69 -1.08 10.31
CA VAL A 373 13.04 0.02 11.21
C VAL A 373 14.56 0.07 11.33
N PRO A 374 15.23 1.11 10.81
CA PRO A 374 16.67 1.22 10.91
C PRO A 374 17.10 1.37 12.38
N ARG A 375 18.26 0.81 12.74
CA ARG A 375 18.86 1.00 14.07
C ARG A 375 19.19 2.47 14.30
N VAL A 376 19.73 3.12 13.28
CA VAL A 376 20.02 4.56 13.25
C VAL A 376 19.29 5.14 12.03
N PRO A 377 18.38 6.11 12.21
CA PRO A 377 17.68 6.73 11.08
C PRO A 377 18.64 7.35 10.05
N GLY A 378 18.28 7.26 8.76
CA GLY A 378 19.04 7.83 7.65
C GLY A 378 19.86 6.79 6.87
N ILE A 379 20.91 7.27 6.20
CA ILE A 379 21.71 6.51 5.22
C ILE A 379 23.19 6.35 5.63
N THR A 380 23.51 6.62 6.90
CA THR A 380 24.90 6.64 7.40
C THR A 380 25.37 5.28 7.93
N SER A 381 24.45 4.41 8.33
CA SER A 381 24.71 3.01 8.66
C SER A 381 24.59 2.13 7.41
N GLU A 382 24.92 0.85 7.56
CA GLU A 382 24.58 -0.13 6.52
C GLU A 382 23.06 -0.15 6.28
N GLU A 383 22.66 -0.33 5.02
CA GLU A 383 21.27 -0.17 4.58
C GLU A 383 20.29 -1.11 5.31
N ASP A 384 20.74 -2.33 5.63
CA ASP A 384 19.99 -3.37 6.32
C ASP A 384 20.26 -3.46 7.84
N ASP A 385 21.03 -2.53 8.42
CA ASP A 385 21.23 -2.47 9.88
C ASP A 385 19.97 -1.96 10.58
N GLY A 386 19.13 -2.90 10.96
CA GLY A 386 17.86 -2.61 11.59
C GLY A 386 17.06 -3.87 11.89
N TYR A 387 15.77 -3.67 12.06
CA TYR A 387 14.83 -4.68 12.49
C TYR A 387 13.65 -4.76 11.55
N LEU A 388 13.08 -5.95 11.41
CA LEU A 388 11.77 -6.13 10.81
C LEU A 388 10.77 -6.37 11.94
N ILE A 389 9.69 -5.60 11.94
CA ILE A 389 8.63 -5.66 12.94
C ILE A 389 7.31 -6.00 12.26
N PHE A 390 6.62 -7.02 12.75
CA PHE A 390 5.35 -7.49 12.17
C PHE A 390 4.47 -8.16 13.22
N PHE A 391 3.16 -8.16 12.99
CA PHE A 391 2.23 -8.97 13.77
C PHE A 391 2.25 -10.41 13.27
N ALA A 392 2.07 -11.37 14.18
CA ALA A 392 1.81 -12.77 13.84
C ALA A 392 0.58 -13.27 14.61
N HIS A 393 -0.21 -14.12 13.97
CA HIS A 393 -1.34 -14.82 14.55
C HIS A 393 -1.13 -16.32 14.41
N ASP A 394 -1.18 -17.04 15.53
CA ASP A 394 -1.13 -18.49 15.57
C ASP A 394 -2.56 -19.02 15.58
N GLU A 395 -3.04 -19.57 14.46
CA GLU A 395 -4.38 -20.15 14.34
C GLU A 395 -4.53 -21.44 15.17
N ASN A 396 -3.42 -22.12 15.51
CA ASN A 396 -3.45 -23.30 16.35
C ASN A 396 -3.79 -22.96 17.81
N THR A 397 -3.37 -21.79 18.30
CA THR A 397 -3.58 -21.35 19.69
C THR A 397 -4.56 -20.20 19.85
N GLY A 398 -4.93 -19.53 18.75
CA GLY A 398 -5.75 -18.32 18.74
C GLY A 398 -5.04 -17.06 19.24
N LYS A 399 -3.74 -17.13 19.55
CA LYS A 399 -2.95 -16.02 20.09
C LYS A 399 -2.36 -15.14 19.00
N SER A 400 -2.03 -13.90 19.34
CA SER A 400 -1.29 -12.99 18.47
C SER A 400 -0.05 -12.44 19.19
N SER A 401 0.96 -12.07 18.43
CA SER A 401 2.20 -11.47 18.91
C SER A 401 2.70 -10.40 17.95
N VAL A 402 3.59 -9.52 18.42
CA VAL A 402 4.47 -8.73 17.56
C VAL A 402 5.86 -9.33 17.64
N ASN A 403 6.44 -9.64 16.48
CA ASN A 403 7.76 -10.23 16.37
C ASN A 403 8.73 -9.15 15.87
N VAL A 404 9.91 -9.13 16.48
CA VAL A 404 11.03 -8.27 16.09
C VAL A 404 12.18 -9.19 15.70
N ILE A 405 12.57 -9.17 14.44
CA ILE A 405 13.69 -9.97 13.93
C ILE A 405 14.80 -9.05 13.42
N ASP A 406 16.03 -9.53 13.45
CA ASP A 406 17.18 -8.82 12.91
C ASP A 406 17.13 -8.86 11.37
N ALA A 407 17.04 -7.67 10.76
CA ALA A 407 16.82 -7.53 9.32
C ALA A 407 18.07 -7.87 8.49
N LYS A 408 19.24 -7.87 9.12
CA LYS A 408 20.51 -8.18 8.46
C LYS A 408 20.69 -9.69 8.34
N THR A 409 20.57 -10.38 9.47
CA THR A 409 20.83 -11.82 9.61
C THR A 409 19.65 -12.71 9.22
N MET A 410 18.42 -12.18 9.27
CA MET A 410 17.20 -12.98 9.06
C MET A 410 17.13 -14.22 9.96
N SER A 411 17.69 -14.13 11.17
CA SER A 411 17.72 -15.21 12.16
C SER A 411 16.31 -15.74 12.45
N LEU A 412 16.17 -17.07 12.57
CA LEU A 412 14.93 -17.73 13.00
C LEU A 412 14.63 -17.49 14.49
N ASP A 413 15.64 -17.12 15.28
CA ASP A 413 15.46 -16.70 16.66
C ASP A 413 15.15 -15.19 16.69
N PRO A 414 13.90 -14.78 17.03
CA PRO A 414 13.54 -13.37 17.08
C PRO A 414 14.27 -12.64 18.21
N VAL A 415 14.62 -11.37 17.97
CA VAL A 415 15.24 -10.48 18.95
C VAL A 415 14.28 -10.21 20.11
N ALA A 416 13.00 -10.06 19.81
CA ALA A 416 11.94 -9.93 20.80
C ALA A 416 10.61 -10.43 20.26
N VAL A 417 9.79 -10.97 21.17
CA VAL A 417 8.39 -11.33 20.91
C VAL A 417 7.54 -10.68 21.99
N VAL A 418 6.56 -9.87 21.57
CA VAL A 418 5.60 -9.23 22.47
C VAL A 418 4.26 -9.93 22.30
N GLU A 419 3.79 -10.64 23.33
CA GLU A 419 2.46 -11.27 23.30
C GLU A 419 1.35 -10.22 23.34
N MET A 420 0.34 -10.39 22.48
CA MET A 420 -0.80 -9.48 22.44
C MET A 420 -1.87 -9.92 23.45
N PRO A 421 -2.52 -8.98 24.17
CA PRO A 421 -3.56 -9.32 25.14
C PRO A 421 -4.84 -9.85 24.49
N ARG A 422 -4.99 -9.71 23.16
CA ARG A 422 -6.13 -10.17 22.37
C ARG A 422 -5.66 -10.56 20.96
N ARG A 423 -6.51 -11.30 20.25
CA ARG A 423 -6.33 -11.60 18.83
C ARG A 423 -6.27 -10.29 18.02
N VAL A 424 -5.21 -10.14 17.23
CA VAL A 424 -5.08 -9.15 16.17
C VAL A 424 -5.47 -9.84 14.85
N PRO A 425 -6.52 -9.39 14.14
CA PRO A 425 -6.92 -9.95 12.86
C PRO A 425 -5.89 -9.65 11.76
N PHE A 426 -5.98 -10.35 10.64
CA PHE A 426 -5.19 -10.03 9.45
C PHE A 426 -5.46 -8.58 8.99
N GLY A 427 -4.41 -7.90 8.58
CA GLY A 427 -4.44 -6.51 8.13
C GLY A 427 -3.83 -6.35 6.75
N PHE A 428 -3.72 -5.09 6.32
CA PHE A 428 -3.08 -4.69 5.07
C PHE A 428 -1.69 -4.12 5.38
N HIS A 429 -1.52 -2.81 5.21
CA HIS A 429 -0.23 -2.15 5.42
C HIS A 429 0.01 -1.74 6.88
N ALA A 430 1.27 -1.83 7.28
CA ALA A 430 1.78 -1.40 8.56
C ALA A 430 2.71 -0.20 8.39
N PHE A 431 2.81 0.63 9.44
CA PHE A 431 3.64 1.83 9.44
C PHE A 431 4.34 1.98 10.78
N PHE A 432 5.56 2.53 10.77
CA PHE A 432 6.32 2.85 11.98
C PHE A 432 6.57 4.35 12.06
N VAL A 433 6.31 4.94 13.22
CA VAL A 433 6.58 6.35 13.49
C VAL A 433 7.47 6.46 14.73
N THR A 434 8.54 7.26 14.64
CA THR A 434 9.47 7.45 15.76
C THR A 434 8.90 8.41 16.80
N GLU A 435 9.39 8.34 18.03
CA GLU A 435 9.04 9.32 19.07
C GLU A 435 9.52 10.73 18.69
N GLU A 436 10.66 10.85 18.01
CA GLU A 436 11.19 12.14 17.51
C GLU A 436 10.24 12.78 16.49
N GLN A 437 9.74 11.99 15.53
CA GLN A 437 8.73 12.43 14.58
C GLN A 437 7.47 12.93 15.29
N LEU A 438 6.98 12.20 16.30
CA LEU A 438 5.81 12.60 17.09
C LEU A 438 6.03 13.89 17.90
N LYS A 439 7.24 14.08 18.46
CA LYS A 439 7.59 15.27 19.28
C LYS A 439 7.87 16.53 18.48
N SER A 440 8.34 16.41 17.24
CA SER A 440 8.77 17.52 16.36
C SER A 440 7.74 18.65 16.11
N LYS A 441 6.52 18.53 16.64
CA LYS A 441 5.41 19.47 16.47
C LYS A 441 4.80 20.05 17.74
N GLU A 442 5.25 19.67 18.94
CA GLU A 442 4.84 20.41 20.15
C GLU A 442 5.41 21.85 20.17
N THR A 443 6.36 22.16 19.29
CA THR A 443 7.06 23.45 19.25
C THR A 443 6.51 24.47 18.24
N VAL A 444 5.41 24.19 17.52
CA VAL A 444 4.76 25.21 16.67
C VAL A 444 3.47 25.69 17.35
N ILE A 445 3.73 26.66 18.20
CA ILE A 445 2.91 27.54 19.06
C ILE A 445 1.53 27.93 18.50
N ALA A 446 0.58 27.96 19.45
CA ALA A 446 -0.60 28.84 19.68
C ALA A 446 -1.43 29.41 18.51
#